data_AF-A0A818MNG8-F1
#
_entry.id   AF-A0A818MNG8-F1
#
_cell.length_a   1.000
_cell.length_b   1.000
_cell.length_c   1.000
_cell.angle_alpha   90.00
_cell.angle_beta   90.00
_cell.angle_gamma   90.00
#
_symmetry.space_group_name_H-M   'P 1'
#
loop_
_entity.id
_entity.type
_entity.pdbx_description
1 polymer ?
#
loop_
_entity_poly.entity_id
_entity_poly.type
_entity_poly.pdbx_seq_one_letter_code
_entity_poly.pdbx_strand_id
1 'polypeptide(L)'
;MYSFTCCLLIFIMSFIPPGYTNPDGSPSSACATMTPGHRVGSKPCSSKYVIQSDKLEYYKNDTVRITVSGSSSSDTFRGILLIAKTKTTEQIIGTWSSSNANIKSLSCGGISNTAITHSGNNDKNSINALWSPPPSISDPTTVIKATIVQTYSTIYVNCFNISLTAKDNSVTTSTSKATTVSSITGVTSNTGTAVTPGVATTTTTTTTTQSNNVGMNITWTYANGNTNVKMKINDLKASEWFALGLSLDDKMGEDHIFVCKRLANDTILVDRLINPNGHDYPVSASSMGNPGGQFSVTLLKLENSTVNCEFMLSNFTSSKRRRRAISALSQSTTYRPLIAMGSLDSSNGLNQHTVRAALSDSIQLTIPGTITFGIDSFGSKNTGLMKAHGIIMIFTWILFVSTAIILALFFKKSWPNQKILGKQIWFSVHRALMMATSVLTILAFILILVYSNGEWVPQYKGRSFAHSIIGIITISFAAIQPIIAFFRCKPDDEYRFIFNYVHGIVGFTSFLLSIVAIFIAMFLDSFNFESNKKWGVVVAWICWVFIIFVIFCFIEYYFETYLPLNDNSYTFNKQNGNMDMKIESTSMKHNTSKDLIKGIFLSIHIIIALALSLILAIFVGKS
;
A
#
# COMPACT_ATOMS: atom_id res chain seq x y z
N MET A 1 28.38 29.82 2.05
CA MET A 1 27.63 28.61 1.64
C MET A 1 27.67 27.53 2.72
N TYR A 2 28.84 27.10 3.20
CA TYR A 2 29.00 26.06 4.25
C TYR A 2 28.12 26.26 5.49
N SER A 3 28.15 27.46 6.09
CA SER A 3 27.34 27.80 7.27
C SER A 3 25.82 27.76 7.00
N PHE A 4 25.36 28.29 5.85
CA PHE A 4 23.95 28.23 5.45
C PHE A 4 23.48 26.80 5.17
N THR A 5 24.31 25.96 4.53
CA THR A 5 23.97 24.56 4.24
C THR A 5 23.97 23.69 5.50
N CYS A 6 24.93 23.87 6.44
CA CYS A 6 24.91 23.18 7.74
C CYS A 6 23.67 23.62 8.57
N CYS A 7 23.32 24.92 8.61
CA CYS A 7 22.13 25.40 9.33
C CYS A 7 20.81 24.96 8.69
N LEU A 8 20.69 24.99 7.36
CA LEU A 8 19.52 24.50 6.64
C LEU A 8 19.29 22.99 6.85
N LEU A 9 20.37 22.21 6.98
CA LEU A 9 20.32 20.78 7.29
C LEU A 9 19.84 20.49 8.71
N ILE A 10 20.37 21.21 9.71
CA ILE A 10 19.93 21.10 11.11
C ILE A 10 18.45 21.51 11.21
N PHE A 11 18.06 22.57 10.50
CA PHE A 11 16.69 23.05 10.44
C PHE A 11 15.77 22.03 9.75
N ILE A 12 16.08 21.54 8.55
CA ILE A 12 15.23 20.58 7.81
C ILE A 12 15.14 19.21 8.51
N MET A 13 16.20 18.74 9.17
CA MET A 13 16.18 17.48 9.93
C MET A 13 15.48 17.60 11.29
N SER A 14 15.31 18.82 11.82
CA SER A 14 14.43 19.06 12.97
C SER A 14 12.94 19.02 12.59
N PHE A 15 12.61 18.98 11.29
CA PHE A 15 11.26 18.72 10.76
C PHE A 15 11.04 17.24 10.38
N ILE A 16 11.63 16.28 11.10
CA ILE A 16 11.02 14.94 11.10
C ILE A 16 9.63 15.14 11.72
N PRO A 17 8.52 14.96 10.98
CA PRO A 17 7.21 15.14 11.56
C PRO A 17 7.09 14.16 12.74
N PRO A 18 6.73 14.61 13.96
CA PRO A 18 6.28 13.69 14.98
C PRO A 18 5.19 12.85 14.33
N GLY A 19 5.42 11.53 14.22
CA GLY A 19 4.58 10.66 13.41
C GLY A 19 3.13 10.85 13.80
N TYR A 20 2.28 11.25 12.84
CA TYR A 20 0.88 11.64 12.99
C TYR A 20 0.19 10.98 14.20
N THR A 21 0.34 11.58 15.36
CA THR A 21 -0.52 11.29 16.49
C THR A 21 -1.73 12.17 16.25
N ASN A 22 -2.91 11.56 16.18
CA ASN A 22 -4.16 12.30 16.19
C ASN A 22 -4.72 12.22 17.62
N PRO A 23 -4.10 12.89 18.61
CA PRO A 23 -4.59 12.86 19.98
C PRO A 23 -6.00 13.44 20.09
N ASP A 24 -6.35 14.32 19.14
CA ASP A 24 -7.60 15.05 19.09
C ASP A 24 -8.63 14.40 18.16
N GLY A 25 -8.59 13.08 17.91
CA GLY A 25 -9.65 12.39 17.17
C GLY A 25 -9.32 11.95 15.75
N SER A 26 -10.13 11.04 15.21
CA SER A 26 -9.91 10.42 13.90
C SER A 26 -10.04 11.41 12.72
N PRO A 27 -9.21 11.28 11.67
CA PRO A 27 -9.39 12.05 10.45
C PRO A 27 -10.64 11.60 9.68
N SER A 28 -11.19 12.48 8.84
CA SER A 28 -12.38 12.18 8.02
C SER A 28 -12.20 10.99 7.06
N SER A 29 -10.95 10.70 6.67
CA SER A 29 -10.60 9.52 5.88
C SER A 29 -10.84 8.20 6.61
N ALA A 30 -10.87 8.20 7.94
CA ALA A 30 -11.14 7.00 8.74
C ALA A 30 -12.60 6.54 8.65
N CYS A 31 -13.53 7.39 8.20
CA CYS A 31 -14.95 7.04 8.16
C CYS A 31 -15.26 5.90 7.17
N ALA A 32 -14.51 5.79 6.07
CA ALA A 32 -14.74 4.77 5.05
C ALA A 32 -14.40 3.37 5.57
N THR A 33 -13.24 3.23 6.19
CA THR A 33 -12.69 1.94 6.66
C THR A 33 -13.00 1.66 8.13
N MET A 34 -13.55 2.66 8.86
CA MET A 34 -13.61 2.71 10.32
C MET A 34 -12.25 2.46 11.01
N THR A 35 -11.15 2.49 10.26
CA THR A 35 -9.82 2.15 10.75
C THR A 35 -9.13 3.45 11.16
N PRO A 36 -8.79 3.63 12.44
CA PRO A 36 -8.04 4.80 12.87
C PRO A 36 -6.63 4.74 12.28
N GLY A 37 -6.02 5.90 12.03
CA GLY A 37 -4.72 6.03 11.32
C GLY A 37 -3.49 5.50 12.08
N HIS A 38 -3.66 4.58 13.02
CA HIS A 38 -2.58 3.92 13.73
C HIS A 38 -1.96 2.81 12.87
N ARG A 39 -0.65 2.64 13.00
CA ARG A 39 0.14 1.65 12.23
C ARG A 39 0.10 0.26 12.88
N VAL A 40 -1.06 -0.17 13.34
CA VAL A 40 -1.25 -1.49 13.96
C VAL A 40 -2.54 -2.12 13.43
N GLY A 41 -2.49 -3.42 13.15
CA GLY A 41 -3.67 -4.17 12.73
C GLY A 41 -4.71 -4.27 13.84
N SER A 42 -5.98 -4.40 13.45
CA SER A 42 -7.06 -4.65 14.41
C SER A 42 -6.81 -5.94 15.17
N LYS A 43 -7.02 -5.92 16.48
CA LYS A 43 -7.15 -7.11 17.30
C LYS A 43 -8.50 -7.77 17.03
N PRO A 44 -8.63 -9.08 17.30
CA PRO A 44 -9.93 -9.76 17.33
C PRO A 44 -10.89 -9.04 18.27
N CYS A 45 -12.18 -9.04 17.92
CA CYS A 45 -13.20 -8.37 18.71
C CYS A 45 -13.24 -8.91 20.14
N SER A 46 -13.35 -8.00 21.09
CA SER A 46 -13.21 -8.26 22.52
C SER A 46 -14.52 -7.98 23.23
N SER A 47 -14.91 -8.81 24.19
CA SER A 47 -16.08 -8.56 25.06
C SER A 47 -15.84 -7.50 26.15
N LYS A 48 -14.68 -6.83 26.12
CA LYS A 48 -14.29 -5.79 27.10
C LYS A 48 -15.08 -4.50 26.98
N TYR A 49 -15.76 -4.27 25.87
CA TYR A 49 -16.54 -3.05 25.65
C TYR A 49 -17.93 -3.41 25.16
N VAL A 50 -18.91 -2.62 25.58
CA VAL A 50 -20.32 -2.80 25.25
C VAL A 50 -20.83 -1.50 24.63
N ILE A 51 -21.59 -1.64 23.55
CA ILE A 51 -22.37 -0.56 22.96
C ILE A 51 -23.85 -0.78 23.31
N GLN A 52 -24.48 0.26 23.83
CA GLN A 52 -25.89 0.26 24.22
C GLN A 52 -26.59 1.48 23.67
N SER A 53 -27.90 1.36 23.49
CA SER A 53 -28.78 2.44 23.08
C SER A 53 -29.90 2.56 24.10
N ASP A 54 -30.35 3.79 24.38
CA ASP A 54 -31.53 4.03 25.21
C ASP A 54 -32.84 3.62 24.52
N LYS A 55 -32.84 3.55 23.18
CA LYS A 55 -33.97 3.11 22.36
C LYS A 55 -33.49 2.12 21.30
N LEU A 56 -34.26 1.05 21.04
CA LEU A 56 -34.05 0.14 19.90
C LEU A 56 -34.94 0.45 18.69
N GLU A 57 -35.94 1.29 18.90
CA GLU A 57 -36.86 1.77 17.88
C GLU A 57 -36.87 3.31 17.90
N TYR A 58 -36.91 3.96 16.74
CA TYR A 58 -36.87 5.42 16.64
C TYR A 58 -37.78 5.97 15.54
N TYR A 59 -38.19 7.23 15.72
CA TYR A 59 -38.95 8.04 14.76
C TYR A 59 -38.08 9.15 14.15
N LYS A 60 -38.54 9.75 13.05
CA LYS A 60 -37.81 10.78 12.26
C LYS A 60 -37.28 11.99 13.06
N ASN A 61 -37.87 12.32 14.21
CA ASN A 61 -37.45 13.45 15.06
C ASN A 61 -36.88 13.02 16.41
N ASP A 62 -36.62 11.73 16.59
CA ASP A 62 -36.01 11.25 17.82
C ASP A 62 -34.54 11.69 17.92
N THR A 63 -34.07 11.79 19.15
CA THR A 63 -32.64 11.73 19.45
C THR A 63 -32.41 10.46 20.25
N VAL A 64 -31.48 9.63 19.77
CA VAL A 64 -31.12 8.35 20.36
C VAL A 64 -29.78 8.50 21.06
N ARG A 65 -29.70 8.10 22.33
CA ARG A 65 -28.47 8.12 23.11
C ARG A 65 -27.75 6.80 22.99
N ILE A 66 -26.52 6.87 22.48
CA ILE A 66 -25.61 5.74 22.34
C ILE A 66 -24.54 5.82 23.41
N THR A 67 -24.44 4.77 24.22
CA THR A 67 -23.47 4.64 25.29
C THR A 67 -22.45 3.57 24.91
N VAL A 68 -21.16 3.91 24.98
CA VAL A 68 -20.06 2.95 24.84
C VAL A 68 -19.29 2.91 26.15
N SER A 69 -19.25 1.74 26.79
CA SER A 69 -18.62 1.55 28.09
C SER A 69 -17.74 0.31 28.14
N GLY A 70 -16.74 0.32 29.03
CA GLY A 70 -16.03 -0.89 29.44
C GLY A 70 -16.95 -1.85 30.20
N SER A 71 -16.70 -3.16 30.06
CA SER A 71 -17.42 -4.21 30.79
C SER A 71 -17.03 -4.27 32.27
N SER A 72 -15.88 -3.69 32.62
CA SER A 72 -15.41 -3.50 34.00
C SER A 72 -14.81 -2.10 34.18
N SER A 73 -14.59 -1.69 35.44
CA SER A 73 -13.99 -0.38 35.76
C SER A 73 -12.53 -0.24 35.29
N SER A 74 -11.83 -1.35 35.02
CA SER A 74 -10.46 -1.37 34.50
C SER A 74 -10.38 -1.41 32.98
N ASP A 75 -11.49 -1.68 32.28
CA ASP A 75 -11.57 -1.67 30.82
C ASP A 75 -11.76 -0.25 30.29
N THR A 76 -10.66 0.51 30.24
CA THR A 76 -10.64 1.87 29.69
C THR A 76 -10.29 1.87 28.20
N PHE A 77 -10.62 2.96 27.51
CA PHE A 77 -10.26 3.23 26.12
C PHE A 77 -9.89 4.71 25.92
N ARG A 78 -9.04 4.97 24.93
CA ARG A 78 -8.53 6.32 24.62
C ARG A 78 -9.19 6.91 23.39
N GLY A 79 -9.43 6.09 22.38
CA GLY A 79 -10.03 6.52 21.12
C GLY A 79 -11.33 5.79 20.80
N ILE A 80 -12.21 6.48 20.10
CA ILE A 80 -13.47 5.94 19.59
C ILE A 80 -13.78 6.57 18.23
N LEU A 81 -14.44 5.81 17.36
CA LEU A 81 -15.10 6.30 16.15
C LEU A 81 -16.46 5.59 16.01
N LEU A 82 -17.54 6.35 15.97
CA LEU A 82 -18.91 5.87 15.80
C LEU A 82 -19.52 6.41 14.51
N ILE A 83 -20.22 5.55 13.78
CA ILE A 83 -20.92 5.90 12.54
C ILE A 83 -22.23 5.12 12.49
N ALA A 84 -23.31 5.76 12.01
CA ALA A 84 -24.58 5.10 11.73
C ALA A 84 -24.69 4.83 10.23
N LYS A 85 -25.06 3.60 9.87
CA LYS A 85 -25.22 3.17 8.48
C LYS A 85 -26.55 2.46 8.28
N THR A 86 -27.15 2.60 7.10
CA THR A 86 -28.26 1.74 6.67
C THR A 86 -27.79 0.29 6.54
N LYS A 87 -28.60 -0.69 6.95
CA LYS A 87 -28.23 -2.10 6.87
C LYS A 87 -28.05 -2.61 5.43
N THR A 88 -28.85 -2.10 4.50
CA THR A 88 -28.92 -2.64 3.12
C THR A 88 -27.88 -2.00 2.20
N THR A 89 -27.73 -0.67 2.24
CA THR A 89 -26.82 0.07 1.34
C THR A 89 -25.51 0.49 1.99
N GLU A 90 -25.32 0.23 3.29
CA GLU A 90 -24.15 0.68 4.09
C GLU A 90 -23.87 2.21 3.98
N GLN A 91 -24.87 2.99 3.57
CA GLN A 91 -24.79 4.44 3.46
C GLN A 91 -24.76 5.07 4.85
N ILE A 92 -23.83 6.01 5.07
CA ILE A 92 -23.75 6.79 6.31
C ILE A 92 -24.97 7.71 6.41
N ILE A 93 -25.66 7.66 7.55
CA ILE A 93 -26.93 8.38 7.75
C ILE A 93 -27.01 9.05 9.13
N GLY A 94 -27.84 10.09 9.19
CA GLY A 94 -28.10 10.86 10.40
C GLY A 94 -26.93 11.75 10.81
N THR A 95 -27.12 12.45 11.93
CA THR A 95 -26.16 13.41 12.47
C THR A 95 -25.89 13.14 13.95
N TRP A 96 -24.65 13.40 14.37
CA TRP A 96 -24.19 13.21 15.73
C TRP A 96 -23.96 14.55 16.42
N SER A 97 -24.28 14.61 17.71
CA SER A 97 -23.89 15.70 18.60
C SER A 97 -23.18 15.16 19.84
N SER A 98 -22.25 15.96 20.35
CA SER A 98 -21.49 15.63 21.56
C SER A 98 -22.28 16.02 22.81
N SER A 99 -22.51 15.08 23.72
CA SER A 99 -23.05 15.40 25.05
C SER A 99 -21.97 15.69 26.10
N ASN A 100 -20.69 15.35 25.82
CA ASN A 100 -19.58 15.37 26.79
C ASN A 100 -18.31 15.98 26.16
N ALA A 101 -17.42 16.58 26.98
CA ALA A 101 -16.16 17.19 26.54
C ALA A 101 -15.12 16.22 25.94
N ASN A 102 -15.30 14.91 26.12
CA ASN A 102 -14.36 13.85 25.70
C ASN A 102 -14.57 13.33 24.27
N ILE A 103 -15.60 13.83 23.58
CA ILE A 103 -15.95 13.45 22.20
C ILE A 103 -16.30 14.69 21.38
N LYS A 104 -16.15 14.61 20.07
CA LYS A 104 -16.52 15.65 19.11
C LYS A 104 -17.02 15.04 17.81
N SER A 105 -17.89 15.75 17.11
CA SER A 105 -18.39 15.32 15.81
C SER A 105 -17.31 15.38 14.73
N LEU A 106 -17.48 14.56 13.69
CA LEU A 106 -16.58 14.43 12.55
C LEU A 106 -17.40 14.43 11.25
N SER A 107 -16.93 15.18 10.27
CA SER A 107 -17.52 15.22 8.92
C SER A 107 -16.95 14.10 8.06
N CYS A 108 -17.80 13.31 7.42
CA CYS A 108 -17.41 12.21 6.54
C CYS A 108 -18.04 12.41 5.15
N GLY A 109 -17.29 12.13 4.09
CA GLY A 109 -17.83 12.18 2.72
C GLY A 109 -18.38 13.55 2.30
N GLY A 110 -17.87 14.64 2.88
CA GLY A 110 -18.34 16.01 2.62
C GLY A 110 -19.59 16.43 3.39
N ILE A 111 -20.16 15.56 4.24
CA ILE A 111 -21.35 15.85 5.04
C ILE A 111 -20.94 16.10 6.49
N SER A 112 -21.44 17.19 7.08
CA SER A 112 -21.11 17.59 8.44
C SER A 112 -21.76 16.68 9.49
N ASN A 113 -21.02 16.40 10.57
CA ASN A 113 -21.53 15.72 11.77
C ASN A 113 -22.06 14.29 11.54
N THR A 114 -21.57 13.56 10.54
CA THR A 114 -22.02 12.20 10.22
C THR A 114 -21.34 11.09 11.02
N ALA A 115 -20.30 11.42 11.78
CA ALA A 115 -19.65 10.53 12.72
C ALA A 115 -19.29 11.26 14.02
N ILE A 116 -18.89 10.51 15.05
CA ILE A 116 -18.35 11.08 16.29
C ILE A 116 -17.06 10.36 16.68
N THR A 117 -16.08 11.13 17.16
CA THR A 117 -14.75 10.65 17.58
C THR A 117 -14.40 11.20 18.96
N HIS A 118 -13.38 10.64 19.60
CA HIS A 118 -12.75 11.24 20.78
C HIS A 118 -12.16 12.63 20.50
N SER A 119 -12.13 13.50 21.51
CA SER A 119 -11.56 14.86 21.46
C SER A 119 -10.17 14.97 22.12
N GLY A 120 -9.71 13.90 22.79
CA GLY A 120 -8.42 13.84 23.49
C GLY A 120 -8.05 12.40 23.83
N ASN A 121 -6.77 12.14 24.14
CA ASN A 121 -6.21 10.79 24.34
C ASN A 121 -6.25 10.27 25.79
N ASN A 122 -6.96 10.95 26.70
CA ASN A 122 -7.13 10.54 28.09
C ASN A 122 -7.90 9.22 28.19
N ASP A 123 -7.63 8.43 29.24
CA ASP A 123 -8.34 7.19 29.51
C ASP A 123 -9.80 7.47 29.88
N LYS A 124 -10.73 6.74 29.23
CA LYS A 124 -12.18 6.85 29.41
C LYS A 124 -12.73 5.47 29.68
N ASN A 125 -13.69 5.35 30.61
CA ASN A 125 -14.40 4.08 30.81
C ASN A 125 -15.80 4.09 30.18
N SER A 126 -16.40 5.28 29.96
CA SER A 126 -17.70 5.42 29.31
C SER A 126 -17.80 6.75 28.56
N ILE A 127 -18.50 6.74 27.42
CA ILE A 127 -18.89 7.93 26.66
C ILE A 127 -20.36 7.82 26.23
N ASN A 128 -21.04 8.96 26.20
CA ASN A 128 -22.41 9.09 25.70
C ASN A 128 -22.37 9.97 24.45
N ALA A 129 -22.99 9.50 23.37
CA ALA A 129 -23.13 10.22 22.12
C ALA A 129 -24.62 10.32 21.75
N LEU A 130 -25.03 11.43 21.16
CA LEU A 130 -26.41 11.63 20.73
C LEU A 130 -26.46 11.54 19.20
N TRP A 131 -27.34 10.67 18.69
CA TRP A 131 -27.56 10.47 17.27
C TRP A 131 -29.00 10.88 16.90
N SER A 132 -29.12 11.64 15.82
CA SER A 132 -30.40 12.04 15.24
C SER A 132 -30.55 11.43 13.84
N PRO A 133 -31.67 10.77 13.53
CA PRO A 133 -31.92 10.13 12.26
C PRO A 133 -32.11 11.15 11.13
N PRO A 134 -31.88 10.76 9.86
CA PRO A 134 -32.07 11.67 8.73
C PRO A 134 -33.58 11.99 8.50
N PRO A 135 -33.89 13.09 7.80
CA PRO A 135 -35.28 13.47 7.51
C PRO A 135 -36.06 12.48 6.62
N SER A 136 -35.37 11.59 5.91
CA SER A 136 -35.97 10.56 5.08
C SER A 136 -35.32 9.22 5.39
N ILE A 137 -36.14 8.23 5.76
CA ILE A 137 -35.68 6.89 6.13
C ILE A 137 -35.98 5.98 4.94
N SER A 138 -34.95 5.61 4.18
CA SER A 138 -35.06 4.71 3.02
C SER A 138 -34.91 3.23 3.38
N ASP A 139 -34.36 2.94 4.56
CA ASP A 139 -34.10 1.59 5.05
C ASP A 139 -34.72 1.45 6.46
N PRO A 140 -35.52 0.41 6.74
CA PRO A 140 -36.14 0.21 8.04
C PRO A 140 -35.14 -0.09 9.16
N THR A 141 -33.89 -0.49 8.84
CA THR A 141 -32.87 -0.84 9.83
C THR A 141 -31.61 0.04 9.70
N THR A 142 -31.27 0.69 10.81
CA THR A 142 -30.01 1.42 10.99
C THR A 142 -29.07 0.62 11.87
N VAL A 143 -27.82 0.44 11.45
CA VAL A 143 -26.76 -0.19 12.24
C VAL A 143 -25.76 0.86 12.67
N ILE A 144 -25.61 1.03 13.98
CA ILE A 144 -24.56 1.87 14.56
C ILE A 144 -23.33 0.99 14.76
N LYS A 145 -22.19 1.41 14.22
CA LYS A 145 -20.91 0.71 14.28
C LYS A 145 -19.90 1.52 15.09
N ALA A 146 -19.10 0.84 15.89
CA ALA A 146 -18.03 1.45 16.68
C ALA A 146 -16.67 0.81 16.43
N THR A 147 -15.65 1.65 16.43
CA THR A 147 -14.24 1.26 16.56
C THR A 147 -13.67 1.84 17.82
N ILE A 148 -12.97 1.01 18.61
CA ILE A 148 -12.42 1.39 19.92
C ILE A 148 -10.91 1.22 19.90
N VAL A 149 -10.20 2.23 20.40
CA VAL A 149 -8.75 2.23 20.59
C VAL A 149 -8.48 2.19 22.09
N GLN A 150 -7.98 1.06 22.58
CA GLN A 150 -7.59 0.91 23.98
C GLN A 150 -6.25 1.62 24.23
N THR A 151 -5.26 1.31 23.41
CA THR A 151 -3.93 1.96 23.39
C THR A 151 -3.50 2.15 21.94
N TYR A 152 -2.41 2.88 21.71
CA TYR A 152 -1.86 3.06 20.37
C TYR A 152 -1.59 1.73 19.63
N SER A 153 -1.35 0.64 20.36
CA SER A 153 -1.06 -0.70 19.82
C SER A 153 -2.22 -1.69 19.87
N THR A 154 -3.35 -1.32 20.48
CA THR A 154 -4.51 -2.22 20.70
C THR A 154 -5.78 -1.55 20.24
N ILE A 155 -6.30 -2.02 19.10
CA ILE A 155 -7.42 -1.41 18.36
C ILE A 155 -8.41 -2.49 17.98
N TYR A 156 -9.70 -2.19 18.07
CA TYR A 156 -10.81 -3.08 17.72
C TYR A 156 -11.66 -2.39 16.66
N VAL A 157 -11.38 -2.69 15.39
CA VAL A 157 -12.02 -2.04 14.23
C VAL A 157 -13.35 -2.72 13.92
N ASN A 158 -14.42 -1.91 13.86
CA ASN A 158 -15.77 -2.33 13.48
C ASN A 158 -16.30 -3.55 14.27
N CYS A 159 -15.89 -3.66 15.53
CA CYS A 159 -16.18 -4.82 16.36
C CYS A 159 -17.51 -4.74 17.11
N PHE A 160 -18.02 -3.53 17.31
CA PHE A 160 -19.18 -3.31 18.17
C PHE A 160 -20.28 -2.67 17.34
N ASN A 161 -21.49 -3.23 17.42
CA ASN A 161 -22.63 -2.69 16.71
C ASN A 161 -23.93 -2.85 17.49
N ILE A 162 -24.89 -1.98 17.19
CA ILE A 162 -26.26 -2.08 17.65
C ILE A 162 -27.20 -1.75 16.48
N SER A 163 -28.26 -2.54 16.34
CA SER A 163 -29.27 -2.35 15.29
C SER A 163 -30.48 -1.62 15.86
N LEU A 164 -30.92 -0.58 15.17
CA LEU A 164 -32.07 0.25 15.50
C LEU A 164 -33.11 0.13 14.38
N THR A 165 -34.38 0.05 14.74
CA THR A 165 -35.49 -0.08 13.79
C THR A 165 -36.25 1.24 13.68
N ALA A 166 -36.43 1.74 12.45
CA ALA A 166 -37.27 2.89 12.21
C ALA A 166 -38.76 2.52 12.31
N LYS A 167 -39.56 3.38 12.94
CA LYS A 167 -41.03 3.27 12.94
C LYS A 167 -41.63 4.46 12.21
N ASP A 168 -42.62 4.17 11.37
CA ASP A 168 -43.49 5.19 10.81
C ASP A 168 -44.68 5.41 11.75
N ASN A 169 -44.99 6.68 12.03
CA ASN A 169 -46.23 7.06 12.71
C ASN A 169 -47.42 6.87 11.76
N SER A 170 -47.72 5.64 11.39
CA SER A 170 -49.00 5.26 10.79
C SER A 170 -49.72 4.31 11.74
N VAL A 171 -50.59 4.88 12.57
CA VAL A 171 -51.59 4.16 13.35
C VAL A 171 -52.52 3.43 12.39
N THR A 172 -52.47 2.10 12.29
CA THR A 172 -53.68 1.25 12.12
C THR A 172 -53.42 -0.24 12.44
N THR A 173 -53.84 -0.62 13.64
CA THR A 173 -54.68 -1.79 14.02
C THR A 173 -54.65 -3.09 13.21
N SER A 174 -54.29 -4.20 13.91
CA SER A 174 -54.77 -5.61 13.83
C SER A 174 -55.01 -6.24 12.43
N THR A 175 -54.55 -7.47 12.13
CA THR A 175 -55.03 -8.70 12.79
C THR A 175 -54.15 -9.88 12.34
N SER A 176 -53.77 -10.73 13.28
CA SER A 176 -53.17 -12.05 13.06
C SER A 176 -54.16 -13.00 12.39
N LYS A 177 -53.68 -13.82 11.45
CA LYS A 177 -54.34 -15.10 11.17
C LYS A 177 -53.31 -16.16 10.81
N ALA A 178 -53.10 -17.06 11.77
CA ALA A 178 -52.46 -18.34 11.58
C ALA A 178 -53.36 -19.25 10.73
N THR A 179 -52.76 -20.11 9.91
CA THR A 179 -53.45 -21.29 9.36
C THR A 179 -52.44 -22.43 9.26
N THR A 180 -52.56 -23.35 10.22
CA THR A 180 -52.11 -24.74 10.20
C THR A 180 -53.04 -25.54 9.29
N VAL A 181 -52.52 -26.45 8.45
CA VAL A 181 -53.05 -27.85 8.31
C VAL A 181 -51.95 -28.78 7.77
N SER A 182 -51.79 -29.85 8.53
CA SER A 182 -51.05 -31.11 8.46
C SER A 182 -51.00 -31.93 7.15
N SER A 183 -49.85 -32.59 6.97
CA SER A 183 -49.58 -34.02 6.66
C SER A 183 -50.40 -34.80 5.63
N ILE A 184 -49.71 -35.57 4.76
CA ILE A 184 -49.93 -37.02 4.54
C ILE A 184 -48.57 -37.68 4.22
N THR A 185 -48.41 -38.86 4.79
CA THR A 185 -47.33 -39.85 4.84
C THR A 185 -47.26 -40.79 3.61
N GLY A 186 -46.11 -41.45 3.40
CA GLY A 186 -45.98 -42.69 2.61
C GLY A 186 -44.83 -42.67 1.58
N VAL A 187 -43.58 -43.09 1.88
CA VAL A 187 -43.03 -44.47 2.03
C VAL A 187 -42.59 -45.11 0.69
N THR A 188 -41.25 -45.23 0.54
CA THR A 188 -40.41 -46.28 -0.14
C THR A 188 -40.66 -46.68 -1.60
N SER A 189 -39.73 -47.30 -2.34
CA SER A 189 -38.27 -47.38 -2.43
C SER A 189 -37.97 -48.23 -3.67
N ASN A 190 -36.78 -48.03 -4.28
CA ASN A 190 -36.01 -49.01 -5.09
C ASN A 190 -36.62 -49.43 -6.46
N THR A 191 -35.92 -49.78 -7.53
CA THR A 191 -34.51 -50.04 -7.90
C THR A 191 -34.52 -50.30 -9.41
N GLY A 192 -33.43 -50.06 -10.15
CA GLY A 192 -33.33 -50.55 -11.53
C GLY A 192 -32.17 -49.98 -12.33
N THR A 193 -31.00 -50.57 -12.17
CA THR A 193 -29.81 -50.45 -13.02
C THR A 193 -30.06 -51.00 -14.43
N ALA A 194 -29.55 -50.32 -15.46
CA ALA A 194 -29.23 -50.94 -16.76
C ALA A 194 -28.09 -50.17 -17.46
N VAL A 195 -27.19 -50.94 -18.08
CA VAL A 195 -25.87 -50.56 -18.59
C VAL A 195 -25.85 -50.70 -20.13
N THR A 196 -25.18 -49.74 -20.80
CA THR A 196 -24.54 -49.73 -22.16
C THR A 196 -25.38 -49.69 -23.46
N PRO A 197 -24.81 -49.31 -24.65
CA PRO A 197 -23.57 -48.55 -24.96
C PRO A 197 -23.69 -47.47 -26.08
N GLY A 198 -22.78 -46.48 -26.04
CA GLY A 198 -21.98 -45.96 -27.17
C GLY A 198 -22.62 -45.32 -28.42
N VAL A 199 -22.51 -43.99 -28.55
CA VAL A 199 -22.23 -43.32 -29.83
C VAL A 199 -21.21 -42.20 -29.58
N ALA A 200 -20.00 -42.38 -30.12
CA ALA A 200 -18.94 -41.38 -30.08
C ALA A 200 -19.29 -40.23 -31.03
N THR A 201 -19.46 -39.03 -30.48
CA THR A 201 -19.42 -37.78 -31.25
C THR A 201 -18.19 -37.02 -30.80
N THR A 202 -17.30 -36.78 -31.75
CA THR A 202 -16.00 -36.15 -31.60
C THR A 202 -16.13 -34.74 -31.04
N THR A 203 -15.99 -34.58 -29.73
CA THR A 203 -15.91 -33.26 -29.08
C THR A 203 -14.46 -32.80 -29.13
N THR A 204 -14.21 -31.69 -29.83
CA THR A 204 -12.90 -31.03 -29.85
C THR A 204 -12.61 -30.46 -28.46
N THR A 205 -11.91 -31.22 -27.62
CA THR A 205 -11.47 -30.79 -26.29
C THR A 205 -10.27 -29.87 -26.44
N THR A 206 -10.42 -28.59 -26.11
CA THR A 206 -9.29 -27.66 -25.96
C THR A 206 -8.62 -27.96 -24.63
N THR A 207 -7.55 -28.75 -24.66
CA THR A 207 -6.74 -29.09 -23.49
C THR A 207 -5.55 -28.15 -23.42
N THR A 208 -5.61 -27.10 -22.59
CA THR A 208 -4.42 -26.28 -22.28
C THR A 208 -3.76 -26.86 -21.04
N THR A 209 -2.78 -27.74 -21.23
CA THR A 209 -1.98 -28.33 -20.14
C THR A 209 -0.77 -27.45 -19.81
N GLN A 210 -0.70 -26.93 -18.58
CA GLN A 210 0.56 -26.55 -17.96
C GLN A 210 0.69 -27.22 -16.58
N SER A 211 1.73 -28.07 -16.45
CA SER A 211 2.22 -28.79 -15.25
C SER A 211 1.67 -30.19 -14.94
N ASN A 212 2.58 -31.07 -14.49
CA ASN A 212 2.41 -32.49 -14.12
C ASN A 212 2.18 -32.73 -12.61
N ASN A 213 1.91 -31.70 -11.81
CA ASN A 213 1.46 -31.84 -10.41
C ASN A 213 0.14 -31.06 -10.24
N VAL A 214 -0.98 -31.77 -10.11
CA VAL A 214 -2.32 -31.15 -10.25
C VAL A 214 -2.71 -30.39 -8.98
N GLY A 215 -2.92 -29.08 -9.11
CA GLY A 215 -3.31 -28.26 -7.96
C GLY A 215 -4.31 -27.12 -8.24
N MET A 216 -5.00 -27.12 -9.37
CA MET A 216 -6.35 -26.59 -9.53
C MET A 216 -6.92 -27.14 -10.84
N ASN A 217 -8.19 -27.52 -10.84
CA ASN A 217 -8.89 -28.01 -12.02
C ASN A 217 -10.24 -27.33 -12.14
N ILE A 218 -10.48 -26.67 -13.27
CA ILE A 218 -11.74 -26.03 -13.60
C ILE A 218 -12.27 -26.71 -14.85
N THR A 219 -13.45 -27.31 -14.74
CA THR A 219 -14.13 -27.97 -15.85
C THR A 219 -15.50 -27.34 -16.05
N TRP A 220 -15.96 -27.28 -17.30
CA TRP A 220 -17.32 -26.88 -17.57
C TRP A 220 -17.94 -27.72 -18.67
N THR A 221 -19.25 -27.91 -18.55
CA THR A 221 -20.07 -28.64 -19.53
C THR A 221 -21.29 -27.80 -19.86
N TYR A 222 -21.76 -27.91 -21.10
CA TYR A 222 -22.92 -27.18 -21.57
C TYR A 222 -24.00 -28.16 -22.02
N ALA A 223 -25.19 -28.05 -21.44
CA ALA A 223 -26.34 -28.87 -21.77
C ALA A 223 -27.64 -28.11 -21.53
N ASN A 224 -28.61 -28.24 -22.45
CA ASN A 224 -29.97 -27.70 -22.30
C ASN A 224 -30.02 -26.20 -21.97
N GLY A 225 -29.14 -25.38 -22.54
CA GLY A 225 -29.09 -23.94 -22.26
C GLY A 225 -28.33 -23.55 -20.99
N ASN A 226 -27.84 -24.52 -20.22
CA ASN A 226 -27.17 -24.32 -18.95
C ASN A 226 -25.68 -24.73 -19.05
N THR A 227 -24.81 -23.92 -18.46
CA THR A 227 -23.40 -24.28 -18.24
C THR A 227 -23.23 -24.73 -16.79
N ASN A 228 -22.75 -25.95 -16.57
CA ASN A 228 -22.33 -26.41 -15.25
C ASN A 228 -20.82 -26.22 -15.13
N VAL A 229 -20.38 -25.45 -14.14
CA VAL A 229 -18.97 -25.15 -13.88
C VAL A 229 -18.55 -25.81 -12.58
N LYS A 230 -17.44 -26.54 -12.63
CA LYS A 230 -16.85 -27.25 -11.50
C LYS A 230 -15.42 -26.80 -11.27
N MET A 231 -15.19 -26.20 -10.12
CA MET A 231 -13.92 -25.66 -9.67
C MET A 231 -13.38 -26.50 -8.52
N LYS A 232 -12.22 -27.12 -8.70
CA LYS A 232 -11.57 -27.98 -7.72
C LYS A 232 -10.16 -27.50 -7.43
N ILE A 233 -9.80 -27.40 -6.15
CA ILE A 233 -8.44 -27.08 -5.71
C ILE A 233 -8.03 -28.03 -4.58
N ASN A 234 -6.79 -28.49 -4.62
CA ASN A 234 -6.22 -29.31 -3.55
C ASN A 234 -5.55 -28.40 -2.52
N ASP A 235 -5.62 -28.78 -1.25
CA ASP A 235 -4.91 -28.13 -0.13
C ASP A 235 -5.21 -26.63 0.10
N LEU A 236 -6.43 -26.16 -0.23
CA LEU A 236 -6.85 -24.79 0.11
C LEU A 236 -7.00 -24.66 1.64
N LYS A 237 -6.32 -23.70 2.27
CA LYS A 237 -6.34 -23.59 3.74
C LYS A 237 -7.64 -22.95 4.24
N ALA A 238 -7.89 -23.11 5.54
CA ALA A 238 -8.98 -22.39 6.19
C ALA A 238 -8.75 -20.87 6.10
N SER A 239 -9.83 -20.12 5.91
CA SER A 239 -9.81 -18.67 5.64
C SER A 239 -9.09 -18.28 4.34
N GLU A 240 -9.18 -19.09 3.30
CA GLU A 240 -8.67 -18.79 1.96
C GLU A 240 -9.77 -18.91 0.90
N TRP A 241 -9.50 -18.32 -0.27
CA TRP A 241 -10.38 -18.35 -1.42
C TRP A 241 -9.59 -18.51 -2.71
N PHE A 242 -10.25 -19.05 -3.73
CA PHE A 242 -9.77 -19.06 -5.11
C PHE A 242 -10.91 -18.71 -6.06
N ALA A 243 -10.57 -18.13 -7.21
CA ALA A 243 -11.55 -17.59 -8.13
C ALA A 243 -11.20 -17.82 -9.60
N LEU A 244 -12.26 -17.87 -10.39
CA LEU A 244 -12.24 -17.78 -11.85
C LEU A 244 -12.87 -16.44 -12.27
N GLY A 245 -12.07 -15.59 -12.89
CA GLY A 245 -12.53 -14.43 -13.63
C GLY A 245 -12.73 -14.77 -15.11
N LEU A 246 -13.83 -14.31 -15.69
CA LEU A 246 -14.06 -14.32 -17.13
C LEU A 246 -13.94 -12.89 -17.65
N SER A 247 -12.79 -12.59 -18.24
CA SER A 247 -12.48 -11.27 -18.79
C SER A 247 -12.58 -11.27 -20.32
N LEU A 248 -12.77 -10.09 -20.91
CA LEU A 248 -12.66 -9.89 -22.35
C LEU A 248 -11.20 -9.64 -22.79
N ASP A 249 -10.32 -9.32 -21.86
CA ASP A 249 -8.90 -9.06 -22.07
C ASP A 249 -8.02 -9.82 -21.03
N ASP A 250 -6.72 -9.57 -21.03
CA ASP A 250 -5.78 -10.18 -20.10
C ASP A 250 -5.64 -9.41 -18.76
N LYS A 251 -6.51 -8.43 -18.54
CA LYS A 251 -6.50 -7.53 -17.37
C LYS A 251 -7.78 -7.73 -16.55
N MET A 252 -7.67 -7.43 -15.26
CA MET A 252 -8.86 -7.36 -14.40
C MET A 252 -9.59 -6.06 -14.71
N GLY A 253 -10.76 -6.17 -15.32
CA GLY A 253 -11.61 -5.09 -15.81
C GLY A 253 -13.05 -5.25 -15.33
N GLU A 254 -14.02 -4.98 -16.21
CA GLU A 254 -15.45 -5.26 -15.98
C GLU A 254 -15.77 -6.76 -16.15
N ASP A 255 -15.22 -7.58 -15.24
CA ASP A 255 -15.21 -9.03 -15.36
C ASP A 255 -16.25 -9.74 -14.49
N HIS A 256 -16.69 -10.92 -14.94
CA HIS A 256 -17.48 -11.84 -14.10
C HIS A 256 -16.55 -12.72 -13.30
N ILE A 257 -16.72 -12.72 -11.98
CA ILE A 257 -15.82 -13.41 -11.06
C ILE A 257 -16.64 -14.43 -10.26
N PHE A 258 -16.20 -15.69 -10.30
CA PHE A 258 -16.75 -16.76 -9.48
C PHE A 258 -15.72 -17.11 -8.41
N VAL A 259 -16.08 -16.93 -7.14
CA VAL A 259 -15.16 -17.10 -6.02
C VAL A 259 -15.62 -18.24 -5.14
N CYS A 260 -14.77 -19.22 -4.93
CA CYS A 260 -14.97 -20.31 -3.98
C CYS A 260 -14.14 -20.04 -2.72
N LYS A 261 -14.79 -20.05 -1.56
CA LYS A 261 -14.24 -19.67 -0.25
C LYS A 261 -14.25 -20.87 0.69
N ARG A 262 -13.18 -21.07 1.46
CA ARG A 262 -13.16 -21.96 2.64
C ARG A 262 -13.06 -21.08 3.88
N LEU A 263 -14.13 -21.02 4.65
CA LEU A 263 -14.20 -20.24 5.89
C LEU A 263 -13.33 -20.86 7.00
N ALA A 264 -13.11 -20.12 8.08
CA ALA A 264 -12.36 -20.59 9.24
C ALA A 264 -12.98 -21.85 9.90
N ASN A 265 -14.30 -22.02 9.76
CA ASN A 265 -15.06 -23.17 10.27
C ASN A 265 -15.22 -24.28 9.22
N ASP A 266 -14.40 -24.29 8.17
CA ASP A 266 -14.44 -25.25 7.06
C ASP A 266 -15.71 -25.26 6.21
N THR A 267 -16.59 -24.27 6.40
CA THR A 267 -17.73 -24.08 5.49
C THR A 267 -17.24 -23.58 4.14
N ILE A 268 -17.74 -24.20 3.07
CA ILE A 268 -17.45 -23.78 1.70
C ILE A 268 -18.57 -22.86 1.21
N LEU A 269 -18.22 -21.75 0.57
CA LEU A 269 -19.17 -20.82 -0.06
C LEU A 269 -18.73 -20.53 -1.50
N VAL A 270 -19.70 -20.25 -2.37
CA VAL A 270 -19.43 -19.71 -3.71
C VAL A 270 -20.19 -18.42 -3.90
N ASP A 271 -19.46 -17.37 -4.27
CA ASP A 271 -20.02 -16.07 -4.60
C ASP A 271 -19.83 -15.78 -6.08
N ARG A 272 -20.86 -15.20 -6.69
CA ARG A 272 -20.77 -14.57 -8.02
C ARG A 272 -20.64 -13.07 -7.84
N LEU A 273 -19.50 -12.54 -8.27
CA LEU A 273 -19.15 -11.15 -8.15
C LEU A 273 -18.90 -10.51 -9.51
N ILE A 274 -19.00 -9.19 -9.56
CA ILE A 274 -18.67 -8.37 -10.73
C ILE A 274 -17.77 -7.24 -10.25
N ASN A 275 -16.85 -6.83 -11.12
CA ASN A 275 -15.98 -5.70 -10.84
C ASN A 275 -16.35 -4.49 -11.71
N PRO A 276 -17.27 -3.61 -11.26
CA PRO A 276 -17.80 -2.55 -12.10
C PRO A 276 -16.78 -1.44 -12.43
N ASN A 277 -15.67 -1.35 -11.69
CA ASN A 277 -14.68 -0.29 -11.81
C ASN A 277 -13.22 -0.83 -11.89
N GLY A 278 -13.01 -1.99 -12.50
CA GLY A 278 -11.67 -2.49 -12.86
C GLY A 278 -10.81 -3.08 -11.74
N HIS A 279 -10.28 -2.30 -10.79
CA HIS A 279 -9.43 -2.82 -9.69
C HIS A 279 -10.02 -2.61 -8.30
N ASP A 280 -11.28 -2.16 -8.23
CA ASP A 280 -12.00 -1.97 -6.98
C ASP A 280 -12.46 -3.31 -6.38
N TYR A 281 -12.92 -3.26 -5.11
CA TYR A 281 -13.44 -4.44 -4.44
C TYR A 281 -14.66 -4.99 -5.21
N PRO A 282 -14.69 -6.28 -5.56
CA PRO A 282 -15.74 -6.84 -6.38
C PRO A 282 -17.08 -6.83 -5.62
N VAL A 283 -18.15 -6.42 -6.29
CA VAL A 283 -19.49 -6.34 -5.71
C VAL A 283 -20.32 -7.56 -6.09
N SER A 284 -21.31 -7.90 -5.27
CA SER A 284 -22.21 -9.00 -5.59
C SER A 284 -22.93 -8.76 -6.92
N ALA A 285 -22.94 -9.76 -7.80
CA ALA A 285 -23.68 -9.67 -9.06
C ALA A 285 -25.18 -9.38 -8.83
N SER A 286 -25.74 -9.81 -7.68
CA SER A 286 -27.13 -9.58 -7.33
C SER A 286 -27.47 -8.12 -6.99
N SER A 287 -26.50 -7.31 -6.55
CA SER A 287 -26.74 -5.91 -6.14
C SER A 287 -26.77 -4.93 -7.33
N MET A 288 -26.34 -5.35 -8.52
CA MET A 288 -26.28 -4.50 -9.71
C MET A 288 -27.50 -4.60 -10.65
N GLY A 289 -28.55 -5.32 -10.25
CA GLY A 289 -29.77 -5.46 -11.05
C GLY A 289 -29.59 -6.45 -12.21
N ASN A 290 -29.82 -7.73 -11.92
CA ASN A 290 -29.91 -8.86 -12.85
C ASN A 290 -28.94 -8.79 -14.07
N PRO A 291 -27.62 -9.00 -13.86
CA PRO A 291 -26.56 -8.82 -14.87
C PRO A 291 -26.50 -9.95 -15.92
N GLY A 292 -27.63 -10.59 -16.20
CA GLY A 292 -27.73 -11.75 -17.08
C GLY A 292 -27.37 -13.05 -16.36
N GLY A 293 -28.30 -14.00 -16.48
CA GLY A 293 -28.17 -15.38 -16.08
C GLY A 293 -28.47 -15.71 -14.61
N GLN A 294 -29.25 -16.77 -14.40
CA GLN A 294 -29.45 -17.38 -13.09
C GLN A 294 -28.18 -18.12 -12.67
N PHE A 295 -27.85 -17.98 -11.39
CA PHE A 295 -26.73 -18.64 -10.74
C PHE A 295 -27.28 -19.50 -9.61
N SER A 296 -26.97 -20.79 -9.63
CA SER A 296 -27.39 -21.72 -8.58
C SER A 296 -26.26 -22.66 -8.22
N VAL A 297 -25.89 -22.66 -6.95
CA VAL A 297 -24.92 -23.60 -6.40
C VAL A 297 -25.48 -25.03 -6.48
N THR A 298 -24.68 -25.95 -6.98
CA THR A 298 -25.08 -27.36 -7.19
C THR A 298 -24.40 -28.29 -6.20
N LEU A 299 -23.10 -28.10 -5.93
CA LEU A 299 -22.36 -28.91 -4.96
C LEU A 299 -21.23 -28.10 -4.34
N LEU A 300 -21.17 -28.08 -3.01
CA LEU A 300 -20.04 -27.56 -2.24
C LEU A 300 -19.53 -28.68 -1.35
N LYS A 301 -18.25 -29.02 -1.48
CA LYS A 301 -17.67 -30.16 -0.76
C LYS A 301 -16.23 -29.89 -0.35
N LEU A 302 -15.89 -30.29 0.87
CA LEU A 302 -14.54 -30.36 1.40
C LEU A 302 -14.21 -31.83 1.72
N GLU A 303 -13.19 -32.39 1.07
CA GLU A 303 -12.70 -33.75 1.32
C GLU A 303 -11.18 -33.77 1.30
N ASN A 304 -10.52 -34.28 2.34
CA ASN A 304 -9.05 -34.40 2.39
C ASN A 304 -8.34 -33.10 1.95
N SER A 305 -8.73 -31.96 2.54
CA SER A 305 -8.25 -30.61 2.19
C SER A 305 -8.53 -30.14 0.75
N THR A 306 -9.26 -30.92 -0.04
CA THR A 306 -9.67 -30.60 -1.40
C THR A 306 -11.03 -29.91 -1.36
N VAL A 307 -11.10 -28.72 -1.94
CA VAL A 307 -12.34 -27.95 -2.06
C VAL A 307 -12.91 -28.12 -3.46
N ASN A 308 -14.19 -28.50 -3.52
CA ASN A 308 -14.95 -28.64 -4.75
C ASN A 308 -16.16 -27.71 -4.71
N CYS A 309 -16.22 -26.80 -5.69
CA CYS A 309 -17.25 -25.81 -5.86
C CYS A 309 -17.89 -25.99 -7.25
N GLU A 310 -19.15 -26.41 -7.26
CA GLU A 310 -19.92 -26.66 -8.48
C GLU A 310 -21.17 -25.79 -8.50
N PHE A 311 -21.38 -25.11 -9.61
CA PHE A 311 -22.50 -24.20 -9.80
C PHE A 311 -22.97 -24.19 -11.25
N MET A 312 -24.27 -23.98 -11.40
CA MET A 312 -24.92 -23.85 -12.68
C MET A 312 -25.21 -22.40 -13.03
N LEU A 313 -25.13 -22.17 -14.33
CA LEU A 313 -25.25 -20.90 -15.00
C LEU A 313 -26.28 -21.04 -16.14
N SER A 314 -27.42 -20.34 -16.08
CA SER A 314 -28.49 -20.45 -17.09
C SER A 314 -29.04 -19.09 -17.53
N ASN A 315 -29.78 -19.01 -18.65
CA ASN A 315 -30.46 -17.78 -19.14
C ASN A 315 -29.56 -16.56 -19.42
N PHE A 316 -28.46 -16.76 -20.15
CA PHE A 316 -27.61 -15.71 -20.68
C PHE A 316 -28.23 -15.03 -21.91
N THR A 317 -29.20 -14.15 -21.71
CA THR A 317 -29.82 -13.46 -22.85
C THR A 317 -28.95 -12.29 -23.34
N SER A 318 -28.70 -12.24 -24.65
CA SER A 318 -27.98 -11.15 -25.30
C SER A 318 -28.86 -9.89 -25.35
N SER A 319 -28.74 -9.00 -24.38
CA SER A 319 -29.40 -7.69 -24.48
C SER A 319 -28.63 -6.80 -25.47
N LYS A 320 -28.99 -6.87 -26.76
CA LYS A 320 -28.45 -6.00 -27.83
C LYS A 320 -28.89 -4.52 -27.71
N ARG A 321 -29.60 -4.09 -26.65
CA ARG A 321 -30.36 -2.82 -26.68
C ARG A 321 -30.12 -1.81 -25.55
N ARG A 322 -29.00 -1.87 -24.81
CA ARG A 322 -28.57 -0.75 -23.94
C ARG A 322 -27.07 -0.50 -24.03
N ARG A 323 -26.69 0.64 -24.61
CA ARG A 323 -25.29 1.15 -24.68
C ARG A 323 -24.69 1.57 -23.31
N ARG A 324 -25.18 1.01 -22.19
CA ARG A 324 -24.72 1.29 -20.81
C ARG A 324 -24.91 0.10 -19.85
N ALA A 325 -25.04 -1.14 -20.37
CA ALA A 325 -25.17 -2.31 -19.52
C ALA A 325 -23.81 -3.01 -19.39
N ILE A 326 -23.30 -2.99 -18.15
CA ILE A 326 -22.32 -3.91 -17.56
C ILE A 326 -22.32 -5.24 -18.33
N SER A 327 -21.15 -5.65 -18.80
CA SER A 327 -20.86 -6.82 -19.65
C SER A 327 -21.71 -8.06 -19.32
N ALA A 328 -22.96 -8.16 -19.77
CA ALA A 328 -23.81 -9.31 -19.44
C ALA A 328 -23.13 -10.60 -19.90
N LEU A 329 -22.93 -11.56 -18.99
CA LEU A 329 -22.29 -12.84 -19.30
C LEU A 329 -23.09 -13.46 -20.46
N SER A 330 -22.41 -13.72 -21.58
CA SER A 330 -23.06 -14.07 -22.84
C SER A 330 -22.52 -15.39 -23.36
N GLN A 331 -23.45 -16.18 -23.91
CA GLN A 331 -23.20 -17.54 -24.36
C GLN A 331 -22.34 -17.60 -25.64
N SER A 332 -22.33 -16.53 -26.45
CA SER A 332 -21.56 -16.45 -27.70
C SER A 332 -20.22 -15.71 -27.56
N THR A 333 -19.87 -15.27 -26.36
CA THR A 333 -18.67 -14.46 -26.12
C THR A 333 -17.48 -15.35 -25.76
N THR A 334 -16.34 -15.05 -26.37
CA THR A 334 -15.04 -15.60 -25.99
C THR A 334 -14.47 -14.83 -24.82
N TYR A 335 -14.11 -15.53 -23.76
CA TYR A 335 -13.52 -14.95 -22.55
C TYR A 335 -12.08 -15.41 -22.39
N ARG A 336 -11.22 -14.55 -21.87
CA ARG A 336 -9.91 -14.91 -21.34
C ARG A 336 -10.08 -15.30 -19.87
N PRO A 337 -9.75 -16.54 -19.47
CA PRO A 337 -9.78 -16.95 -18.08
C PRO A 337 -8.72 -16.21 -17.27
N LEU A 338 -9.13 -15.66 -16.15
CA LEU A 338 -8.27 -15.13 -15.10
C LEU A 338 -8.43 -16.00 -13.86
N ILE A 339 -7.33 -16.30 -13.18
CA ILE A 339 -7.32 -17.12 -11.98
C ILE A 339 -6.72 -16.29 -10.86
N ALA A 340 -7.30 -16.36 -9.67
CA ALA A 340 -6.79 -15.68 -8.50
C ALA A 340 -7.00 -16.49 -7.22
N MET A 341 -6.16 -16.27 -6.21
CA MET A 341 -6.35 -16.79 -4.86
C MET A 341 -5.81 -15.85 -3.79
N GLY A 342 -6.38 -15.90 -2.60
CA GLY A 342 -5.99 -15.06 -1.48
C GLY A 342 -6.61 -15.51 -0.16
N SER A 343 -6.38 -14.73 0.88
CA SER A 343 -6.96 -14.96 2.20
C SER A 343 -8.30 -14.25 2.37
N LEU A 344 -9.07 -14.68 3.36
CA LEU A 344 -10.30 -14.04 3.81
C LEU A 344 -10.01 -13.13 5.02
N ASP A 345 -10.74 -12.03 5.13
CA ASP A 345 -10.77 -11.21 6.34
C ASP A 345 -11.66 -11.86 7.43
N SER A 346 -11.70 -11.25 8.61
CA SER A 346 -12.50 -11.73 9.74
C SER A 346 -14.02 -11.70 9.51
N SER A 347 -14.48 -11.00 8.47
CA SER A 347 -15.87 -10.92 8.02
C SER A 347 -16.16 -11.79 6.79
N ASN A 348 -15.25 -12.70 6.42
CA ASN A 348 -15.33 -13.53 5.20
C ASN A 348 -15.32 -12.71 3.88
N GLY A 349 -14.86 -11.47 3.96
CA GLY A 349 -14.51 -10.63 2.82
C GLY A 349 -13.20 -11.07 2.18
N LEU A 350 -13.04 -10.75 0.91
CA LEU A 350 -11.89 -11.14 0.10
C LEU A 350 -10.72 -10.19 0.37
N ASN A 351 -9.64 -10.65 1.00
CA ASN A 351 -8.39 -9.90 0.92
C ASN A 351 -7.85 -9.96 -0.51
N GLN A 352 -6.97 -9.02 -0.85
CA GLN A 352 -6.33 -9.00 -2.16
C GLN A 352 -5.65 -10.34 -2.45
N HIS A 353 -5.86 -10.84 -3.66
CA HIS A 353 -5.26 -12.08 -4.10
C HIS A 353 -3.72 -11.98 -3.97
N THR A 354 -3.10 -12.98 -3.34
CA THR A 354 -1.64 -13.12 -3.30
C THR A 354 -1.13 -13.77 -4.57
N VAL A 355 -1.99 -14.47 -5.29
CA VAL A 355 -1.65 -15.09 -6.56
C VAL A 355 -2.68 -14.78 -7.63
N ARG A 356 -2.18 -14.58 -8.85
CA ARG A 356 -2.99 -14.41 -10.05
C ARG A 356 -2.31 -15.03 -11.27
N ALA A 357 -3.11 -15.47 -12.24
CA ALA A 357 -2.66 -15.86 -13.57
C ALA A 357 -3.70 -15.45 -14.61
N ALA A 358 -3.25 -15.01 -15.78
CA ALA A 358 -4.10 -14.76 -16.95
C ALA A 358 -3.75 -15.79 -18.02
N LEU A 359 -4.76 -16.44 -18.59
CA LEU A 359 -4.55 -17.40 -19.67
C LEU A 359 -4.43 -16.69 -21.01
N SER A 360 -3.48 -17.16 -21.82
CA SER A 360 -3.30 -16.70 -23.20
C SER A 360 -4.45 -17.16 -24.10
N ASP A 361 -5.01 -18.34 -23.83
CA ASP A 361 -6.07 -18.95 -24.62
C ASP A 361 -7.45 -18.45 -24.18
N SER A 362 -8.28 -18.08 -25.14
CA SER A 362 -9.68 -17.72 -24.90
C SER A 362 -10.57 -18.96 -24.88
N ILE A 363 -11.60 -18.96 -24.02
CA ILE A 363 -12.60 -20.02 -23.88
C ILE A 363 -14.00 -19.52 -24.24
N GLN A 364 -14.89 -20.45 -24.58
CA GLN A 364 -16.34 -20.20 -24.67
C GLN A 364 -17.06 -21.17 -23.74
N LEU A 365 -18.02 -20.68 -22.95
CA LEU A 365 -18.73 -21.48 -21.95
C LEU A 365 -19.72 -22.50 -22.55
N THR A 366 -20.03 -22.41 -23.85
CA THR A 366 -20.86 -23.35 -24.61
C THR A 366 -20.12 -24.59 -25.07
N ILE A 367 -18.80 -24.50 -25.16
CA ILE A 367 -17.95 -25.60 -25.62
C ILE A 367 -17.37 -26.24 -24.37
N PRO A 368 -17.65 -27.51 -24.07
CA PRO A 368 -17.08 -28.17 -22.90
C PRO A 368 -15.56 -28.04 -22.88
N GLY A 369 -15.00 -27.72 -21.73
CA GLY A 369 -13.57 -27.46 -21.61
C GLY A 369 -13.04 -27.77 -20.23
N THR A 370 -11.72 -27.82 -20.16
CA THR A 370 -10.99 -28.14 -18.94
C THR A 370 -9.76 -27.27 -18.87
N ILE A 371 -9.55 -26.69 -17.70
CA ILE A 371 -8.45 -25.84 -17.33
C ILE A 371 -7.75 -26.53 -16.16
N THR A 372 -6.52 -26.99 -16.39
CA THR A 372 -5.67 -27.55 -15.34
C THR A 372 -4.49 -26.63 -15.07
N PHE A 373 -4.29 -26.30 -13.79
CA PHE A 373 -3.19 -25.45 -13.34
C PHE A 373 -2.39 -26.12 -12.24
N GLY A 374 -1.06 -26.09 -12.38
CA GLY A 374 -0.15 -26.44 -11.29
C GLY A 374 -0.02 -25.28 -10.31
N ILE A 375 -0.15 -25.56 -9.01
CA ILE A 375 0.10 -24.59 -7.92
C ILE A 375 1.56 -24.09 -8.00
N ASP A 376 2.47 -24.91 -8.50
CA ASP A 376 3.89 -24.57 -8.69
C ASP A 376 4.08 -23.45 -9.75
N SER A 377 3.08 -23.21 -10.60
CA SER A 377 3.06 -22.18 -11.64
C SER A 377 2.41 -20.87 -11.18
N PHE A 378 2.01 -20.79 -9.91
CA PHE A 378 1.48 -19.59 -9.30
C PHE A 378 2.52 -18.47 -9.25
N GLY A 379 2.47 -17.62 -10.27
CA GLY A 379 2.57 -16.17 -10.11
C GLY A 379 3.74 -15.62 -9.29
N SER A 380 4.90 -16.30 -9.27
CA SER A 380 6.15 -15.60 -8.99
C SER A 380 6.40 -14.72 -10.21
N LYS A 381 5.84 -13.49 -10.22
CA LYS A 381 6.55 -12.40 -10.92
C LYS A 381 7.99 -12.55 -10.44
N ASN A 382 8.94 -12.68 -11.35
CA ASN A 382 10.35 -12.76 -10.99
C ASN A 382 10.69 -11.53 -10.14
N THR A 383 10.62 -11.70 -8.81
CA THR A 383 10.87 -10.63 -7.85
C THR A 383 12.34 -10.24 -7.90
N GLY A 384 13.19 -11.01 -8.57
CA GLY A 384 14.57 -10.66 -8.88
C GLY A 384 14.71 -9.30 -9.54
N LEU A 385 13.83 -8.91 -10.46
CA LEU A 385 13.86 -7.57 -11.08
C LEU A 385 13.56 -6.46 -10.06
N MET A 386 12.51 -6.64 -9.25
CA MET A 386 12.13 -5.71 -8.18
C MET A 386 13.22 -5.62 -7.09
N LYS A 387 13.81 -6.76 -6.71
CA LYS A 387 14.91 -6.86 -5.75
C LYS A 387 16.17 -6.19 -6.29
N ALA A 388 16.51 -6.42 -7.55
CA ALA A 388 17.65 -5.79 -8.21
C ALA A 388 17.48 -4.27 -8.28
N HIS A 389 16.28 -3.77 -8.59
CA HIS A 389 15.95 -2.34 -8.48
C HIS A 389 16.27 -1.81 -7.07
N GLY A 390 15.74 -2.47 -6.03
CA GLY A 390 15.96 -2.06 -4.64
C GLY A 390 17.45 -2.05 -4.25
N ILE A 391 18.18 -3.11 -4.58
CA ILE A 391 19.61 -3.25 -4.29
C ILE A 391 20.42 -2.15 -4.98
N ILE A 392 20.20 -1.92 -6.28
CA ILE A 392 20.92 -0.89 -7.03
C ILE A 392 20.62 0.50 -6.45
N MET A 393 19.36 0.79 -6.10
CA MET A 393 18.99 2.06 -5.47
C MET A 393 19.66 2.24 -4.09
N ILE A 394 19.73 1.17 -3.28
CA ILE A 394 20.43 1.22 -1.98
C ILE A 394 21.89 1.65 -2.18
N PHE A 395 22.68 0.94 -2.98
CA PHE A 395 24.09 1.30 -3.20
C PHE A 395 24.25 2.70 -3.81
N THR A 396 23.39 3.05 -4.75
CA THR A 396 23.45 4.33 -5.44
C THR A 396 23.28 5.50 -4.46
N TRP A 397 22.25 5.45 -3.62
CA TRP A 397 21.91 6.59 -2.74
C TRP A 397 22.63 6.56 -1.39
N ILE A 398 22.81 5.37 -0.79
CA ILE A 398 23.45 5.21 0.53
C ILE A 398 24.97 5.34 0.46
N LEU A 399 25.60 4.83 -0.61
CA LEU A 399 27.06 4.83 -0.76
C LEU A 399 27.55 5.92 -1.71
N PHE A 400 27.07 5.95 -2.96
CA PHE A 400 27.67 6.85 -3.98
C PHE A 400 27.26 8.31 -3.75
N VAL A 401 25.97 8.60 -3.63
CA VAL A 401 25.48 9.98 -3.49
C VAL A 401 25.94 10.64 -2.19
N SER A 402 25.81 9.94 -1.06
CA SER A 402 26.26 10.44 0.25
C SER A 402 27.76 10.79 0.25
N THR A 403 28.61 9.90 -0.26
CA THR A 403 30.07 10.10 -0.37
C THR A 403 30.37 11.27 -1.30
N ALA A 404 29.70 11.34 -2.45
CA ALA A 404 29.93 12.39 -3.44
C ALA A 404 29.48 13.78 -2.95
N ILE A 405 28.43 13.86 -2.12
CA ILE A 405 28.01 15.12 -1.46
C ILE A 405 29.04 15.55 -0.42
N ILE A 406 29.53 14.64 0.43
CA ILE A 406 30.58 14.95 1.42
C ILE A 406 31.84 15.48 0.72
N LEU A 407 32.27 14.84 -0.38
CA LEU A 407 33.40 15.28 -1.20
C LEU A 407 33.17 16.69 -1.77
N ALA A 408 32.01 16.92 -2.40
CA ALA A 408 31.69 18.21 -3.01
C ALA A 408 31.56 19.34 -1.99
N LEU A 409 31.15 19.05 -0.76
CA LEU A 409 31.07 20.06 0.28
C LEU A 409 32.47 20.26 0.87
N PHE A 410 33.00 19.27 1.56
CA PHE A 410 34.12 19.51 2.46
C PHE A 410 35.47 19.49 1.74
N PHE A 411 35.64 18.75 0.63
CA PHE A 411 36.98 18.47 0.07
C PHE A 411 37.41 19.42 -1.05
N LYS A 412 36.68 20.50 -1.33
CA LYS A 412 37.04 21.45 -2.42
C LYS A 412 38.43 22.08 -2.27
N LYS A 413 38.84 22.36 -1.03
CA LYS A 413 40.13 22.97 -0.68
C LYS A 413 41.20 21.93 -0.30
N SER A 414 40.83 20.65 -0.26
CA SER A 414 41.73 19.57 0.13
C SER A 414 42.56 19.09 -1.06
N TRP A 415 43.82 18.76 -0.81
CA TRP A 415 44.81 18.31 -1.80
C TRP A 415 44.98 19.24 -3.03
N PRO A 416 45.29 20.54 -2.84
CA PRO A 416 45.33 21.53 -3.93
C PRO A 416 46.39 21.22 -4.99
N ASN A 417 47.49 20.57 -4.60
CA ASN A 417 48.61 20.25 -5.48
C ASN A 417 48.45 18.90 -6.21
N GLN A 418 47.45 18.10 -5.84
CA GLN A 418 47.24 16.78 -6.43
C GLN A 418 46.11 16.85 -7.44
N LYS A 419 46.36 16.34 -8.65
CA LYS A 419 45.39 16.36 -9.75
C LYS A 419 45.26 14.97 -10.36
N ILE A 420 44.03 14.58 -10.67
CA ILE A 420 43.73 13.40 -11.48
C ILE A 420 43.26 13.91 -12.84
N LEU A 421 43.95 13.51 -13.91
CA LEU A 421 43.67 13.95 -15.29
C LEU A 421 43.60 15.49 -15.42
N GLY A 422 44.53 16.19 -14.76
CA GLY A 422 44.62 17.65 -14.80
C GLY A 422 43.53 18.41 -14.02
N LYS A 423 42.63 17.71 -13.31
CA LYS A 423 41.59 18.30 -12.46
C LYS A 423 41.81 17.94 -10.99
N GLN A 424 41.30 18.77 -10.07
CA GLN A 424 41.37 18.52 -8.63
C GLN A 424 40.72 17.19 -8.26
N ILE A 425 41.30 16.47 -7.29
CA ILE A 425 40.85 15.13 -6.86
C ILE A 425 39.36 15.12 -6.53
N TRP A 426 38.90 16.01 -5.65
CA TRP A 426 37.50 16.04 -5.20
C TRP A 426 36.53 16.13 -6.39
N PHE A 427 36.89 16.93 -7.41
CA PHE A 427 36.04 17.17 -8.56
C PHE A 427 35.99 15.95 -9.48
N SER A 428 37.14 15.33 -9.74
CA SER A 428 37.22 14.12 -10.55
C SER A 428 36.46 12.96 -9.91
N VAL A 429 36.61 12.75 -8.60
CA VAL A 429 35.91 11.68 -7.86
C VAL A 429 34.41 11.97 -7.74
N HIS A 430 34.01 13.19 -7.38
CA HIS A 430 32.60 13.58 -7.34
C HIS A 430 31.91 13.34 -8.69
N ARG A 431 32.54 13.78 -9.79
CA ARG A 431 32.00 13.57 -11.14
C ARG A 431 31.87 12.08 -11.47
N ALA A 432 32.88 11.27 -11.16
CA ALA A 432 32.83 9.83 -11.41
C ALA A 432 31.68 9.15 -10.65
N LEU A 433 31.56 9.44 -9.35
CA LEU A 433 30.48 8.90 -8.51
C LEU A 433 29.10 9.36 -8.99
N MET A 434 28.92 10.65 -9.32
CA MET A 434 27.62 11.15 -9.78
C MET A 434 27.23 10.63 -11.17
N MET A 435 28.20 10.42 -12.08
CA MET A 435 27.91 9.76 -13.37
C MET A 435 27.49 8.30 -13.18
N ALA A 436 28.16 7.56 -12.28
CA ALA A 436 27.75 6.21 -11.92
C ALA A 436 26.34 6.19 -11.30
N THR A 437 26.05 7.13 -10.38
CA THR A 437 24.71 7.32 -9.80
C THR A 437 23.65 7.54 -10.87
N SER A 438 23.87 8.42 -11.85
CA SER A 438 22.90 8.68 -12.91
C SER A 438 22.62 7.43 -13.74
N VAL A 439 23.66 6.69 -14.16
CA VAL A 439 23.50 5.45 -14.94
C VAL A 439 22.78 4.37 -14.14
N LEU A 440 23.21 4.12 -12.90
CA LEU A 440 22.60 3.09 -12.05
C LEU A 440 21.14 3.40 -11.69
N THR A 441 20.81 4.68 -11.47
CA THR A 441 19.44 5.12 -11.20
C THR A 441 18.53 4.87 -12.41
N ILE A 442 19.00 5.19 -13.62
CA ILE A 442 18.24 4.93 -14.87
C ILE A 442 18.05 3.43 -15.08
N LEU A 443 19.12 2.63 -14.92
CA LEU A 443 19.02 1.17 -15.04
C LEU A 443 18.04 0.60 -14.03
N ALA A 444 18.15 0.97 -12.76
CA ALA A 444 17.23 0.53 -11.73
C ALA A 444 15.78 0.95 -12.01
N PHE A 445 15.56 2.15 -12.55
CA PHE A 445 14.23 2.59 -12.96
C PHE A 445 13.65 1.75 -14.11
N ILE A 446 14.46 1.40 -15.10
CA ILE A 446 14.06 0.49 -16.18
C ILE A 446 13.66 -0.88 -15.61
N LEU A 447 14.45 -1.43 -14.68
CA LEU A 447 14.13 -2.74 -14.07
C LEU A 447 12.76 -2.76 -13.40
N ILE A 448 12.38 -1.69 -12.67
CA ILE A 448 11.07 -1.65 -12.01
C ILE A 448 9.93 -1.43 -12.99
N LEU A 449 10.14 -0.66 -14.07
CA LEU A 449 9.15 -0.51 -15.14
C LEU A 449 8.90 -1.82 -15.88
N VAL A 450 9.96 -2.58 -16.18
CA VAL A 450 9.83 -3.91 -16.79
C VAL A 450 9.10 -4.85 -15.84
N TYR A 451 9.44 -4.84 -14.54
CA TYR A 451 8.73 -5.63 -13.54
C TYR A 451 7.24 -5.26 -13.43
N SER A 452 6.89 -3.98 -13.59
CA SER A 452 5.51 -3.51 -13.54
C SER A 452 4.78 -3.57 -14.88
N ASN A 453 5.41 -4.04 -15.97
CA ASN A 453 4.88 -3.94 -17.33
C ASN A 453 4.48 -2.50 -17.72
N GLY A 454 5.19 -1.51 -17.19
CA GLY A 454 4.88 -0.09 -17.38
C GLY A 454 3.66 0.41 -16.60
N GLU A 455 2.99 -0.43 -15.82
CA GLU A 455 1.84 0.00 -15.02
C GLU A 455 2.30 0.81 -13.81
N TRP A 456 1.59 1.92 -13.57
CA TRP A 456 1.81 2.73 -12.38
C TRP A 456 1.13 2.13 -11.14
N VAL A 457 1.66 2.45 -9.96
CA VAL A 457 1.07 1.97 -8.70
C VAL A 457 -0.29 2.66 -8.47
N PRO A 458 -1.39 1.92 -8.20
CA PRO A 458 -2.68 2.54 -7.92
C PRO A 458 -2.69 3.32 -6.59
N GLN A 459 -3.51 4.38 -6.52
CA GLN A 459 -3.61 5.27 -5.35
C GLN A 459 -4.02 4.55 -4.05
N TYR A 460 -4.90 3.54 -4.14
CA TYR A 460 -5.35 2.77 -2.98
C TYR A 460 -4.22 1.99 -2.29
N LYS A 461 -3.06 1.79 -2.95
CA LYS A 461 -1.89 1.09 -2.38
C LYS A 461 -1.04 1.97 -1.45
N GLY A 462 -1.55 3.13 -1.02
CA GLY A 462 -1.03 3.95 0.08
C GLY A 462 0.49 4.15 0.07
N ARG A 463 1.21 3.31 0.84
CA ARG A 463 2.69 3.34 0.95
C ARG A 463 3.40 3.09 -0.38
N SER A 464 2.98 2.09 -1.16
CA SER A 464 3.60 1.79 -2.45
C SER A 464 3.37 2.94 -3.44
N PHE A 465 2.20 3.57 -3.40
CA PHE A 465 1.90 4.74 -4.20
C PHE A 465 2.80 5.92 -3.78
N ALA A 466 2.89 6.22 -2.48
CA ALA A 466 3.76 7.28 -1.97
C ALA A 466 5.24 7.07 -2.34
N HIS A 467 5.75 5.84 -2.21
CA HIS A 467 7.11 5.48 -2.64
C HIS A 467 7.30 5.76 -4.13
N SER A 468 6.36 5.38 -4.99
CA SER A 468 6.47 5.60 -6.44
C SER A 468 6.51 7.09 -6.81
N ILE A 469 5.70 7.92 -6.14
CA ILE A 469 5.65 9.37 -6.37
C ILE A 469 6.92 10.06 -5.90
N ILE A 470 7.38 9.77 -4.68
CA ILE A 470 8.62 10.35 -4.15
C ILE A 470 9.82 9.85 -4.96
N GLY A 471 9.81 8.58 -5.34
CA GLY A 471 10.82 7.96 -6.18
C GLY A 471 10.95 8.64 -7.55
N ILE A 472 9.85 8.87 -8.27
CA ILE A 472 9.93 9.50 -9.61
C ILE A 472 10.35 10.97 -9.54
N ILE A 473 9.93 11.72 -8.51
CA ILE A 473 10.42 13.09 -8.30
C ILE A 473 11.93 13.06 -8.05
N THR A 474 12.40 12.14 -7.20
CA THR A 474 13.83 11.94 -6.91
C THR A 474 14.61 11.60 -8.18
N ILE A 475 14.12 10.65 -8.99
CA ILE A 475 14.75 10.25 -10.26
C ILE A 475 14.79 11.41 -11.25
N SER A 476 13.72 12.20 -11.33
CA SER A 476 13.65 13.39 -12.20
C SER A 476 14.70 14.43 -11.81
N PHE A 477 14.87 14.68 -10.51
CA PHE A 477 15.94 15.55 -10.02
C PHE A 477 17.32 14.95 -10.27
N ALA A 478 17.51 13.65 -10.10
CA ALA A 478 18.77 12.99 -10.44
C ALA A 478 19.10 13.07 -11.95
N ALA A 479 18.10 12.99 -12.82
CA ALA A 479 18.25 13.02 -14.27
C ALA A 479 18.52 14.44 -14.82
N ILE A 480 17.96 15.48 -14.20
CA ILE A 480 18.23 16.87 -14.62
C ILE A 480 19.62 17.34 -14.17
N GLN A 481 20.23 16.69 -13.17
CA GLN A 481 21.55 17.09 -12.64
C GLN A 481 22.68 17.08 -13.69
N PRO A 482 22.86 16.03 -14.51
CA PRO A 482 23.80 16.07 -15.63
C PRO A 482 23.54 17.19 -16.63
N ILE A 483 22.27 17.53 -16.90
CA ILE A 483 21.90 18.63 -17.80
C ILE A 483 22.35 19.98 -17.21
N ILE A 484 22.05 20.22 -15.93
CA ILE A 484 22.52 21.41 -15.21
C ILE A 484 24.05 21.47 -15.21
N ALA A 485 24.71 20.33 -14.99
CA ALA A 485 26.17 20.23 -15.00
C ALA A 485 26.79 20.46 -16.38
N PHE A 486 26.06 20.21 -17.47
CA PHE A 486 26.51 20.51 -18.83
C PHE A 486 26.57 22.02 -19.09
N PHE A 487 25.57 22.77 -18.59
CA PHE A 487 25.53 24.25 -18.68
C PHE A 487 26.42 24.94 -17.65
N ARG A 488 27.41 24.25 -17.11
CA ARG A 488 28.32 24.77 -16.10
C ARG A 488 29.26 25.83 -16.69
N CYS A 489 29.09 27.09 -16.27
CA CYS A 489 29.98 28.21 -16.64
C CYS A 489 31.45 28.03 -16.18
N LYS A 490 32.37 28.79 -16.78
CA LYS A 490 33.79 28.80 -16.38
C LYS A 490 33.95 29.28 -14.92
N PRO A 491 35.03 28.92 -14.20
CA PRO A 491 35.22 29.28 -12.80
C PRO A 491 35.15 30.79 -12.50
N ASP A 492 35.61 31.62 -13.43
CA ASP A 492 35.74 33.08 -13.27
C ASP A 492 34.55 33.87 -13.87
N ASP A 493 33.47 33.18 -14.23
CA ASP A 493 32.28 33.75 -14.85
C ASP A 493 31.33 34.39 -13.82
N GLU A 494 30.71 35.52 -14.15
CA GLU A 494 29.81 36.26 -13.26
C GLU A 494 28.56 35.44 -12.86
N TYR A 495 28.05 34.57 -13.73
CA TYR A 495 26.86 33.76 -13.46
C TYR A 495 27.17 32.42 -12.77
N ARG A 496 28.44 32.18 -12.42
CA ARG A 496 28.90 30.96 -11.75
C ARG A 496 28.15 30.67 -10.45
N PHE A 497 27.73 31.70 -9.73
CA PHE A 497 26.95 31.53 -8.49
C PHE A 497 25.59 30.90 -8.75
N ILE A 498 24.88 31.28 -9.83
CA ILE A 498 23.56 30.72 -10.19
C ILE A 498 23.66 29.22 -10.37
N PHE A 499 24.66 28.78 -11.15
CA PHE A 499 24.95 27.35 -11.31
C PHE A 499 25.19 26.67 -9.97
N ASN A 500 26.03 27.24 -9.10
CA ASN A 500 26.35 26.64 -7.80
C ASN A 500 25.11 26.50 -6.90
N TYR A 501 24.20 27.48 -6.90
CA TYR A 501 22.96 27.42 -6.14
C TYR A 501 21.99 26.39 -6.73
N VAL A 502 21.69 26.46 -8.03
CA VAL A 502 20.72 25.57 -8.68
C VAL A 502 21.19 24.12 -8.62
N HIS A 503 22.42 23.85 -9.03
CA HIS A 503 23.01 22.50 -8.97
C HIS A 503 23.03 21.96 -7.54
N GLY A 504 23.44 22.79 -6.59
CA GLY A 504 23.52 22.44 -5.17
C GLY A 504 22.16 22.14 -4.53
N ILE A 505 21.16 23.02 -4.73
CA ILE A 505 19.82 22.89 -4.15
C ILE A 505 19.12 21.66 -4.73
N VAL A 506 19.05 21.53 -6.06
CA VAL A 506 18.38 20.39 -6.71
C VAL A 506 19.02 19.07 -6.27
N GLY A 507 20.36 19.05 -6.08
CA GLY A 507 21.10 17.84 -5.77
C GLY A 507 20.87 17.41 -4.33
N PHE A 508 20.89 18.39 -3.44
CA PHE A 508 20.62 18.18 -2.03
C PHE A 508 19.15 17.79 -1.78
N THR A 509 18.19 18.44 -2.44
CA THR A 509 16.77 18.05 -2.37
C THR A 509 16.55 16.63 -2.89
N SER A 510 17.21 16.24 -3.98
CA SER A 510 17.16 14.86 -4.48
C SER A 510 17.66 13.86 -3.44
N PHE A 511 18.75 14.17 -2.75
CA PHE A 511 19.28 13.30 -1.68
C PHE A 511 18.28 13.17 -0.53
N LEU A 512 17.65 14.27 -0.09
CA LEU A 512 16.62 14.24 0.94
C LEU A 512 15.41 13.37 0.55
N LEU A 513 14.89 13.54 -0.66
CA LEU A 513 13.76 12.74 -1.15
C LEU A 513 14.14 11.25 -1.27
N SER A 514 15.38 10.93 -1.62
CA SER A 514 15.86 9.55 -1.66
C SER A 514 15.85 8.87 -0.29
N ILE A 515 16.20 9.60 0.78
CA ILE A 515 16.14 9.10 2.17
C ILE A 515 14.70 8.71 2.49
N VAL A 516 13.74 9.58 2.18
CA VAL A 516 12.31 9.33 2.41
C VAL A 516 11.82 8.16 1.57
N ALA A 517 12.22 8.07 0.30
CA ALA A 517 11.83 6.98 -0.60
C ALA A 517 12.31 5.61 -0.09
N ILE A 518 13.59 5.51 0.32
CA ILE A 518 14.18 4.29 0.88
C ILE A 518 13.50 3.92 2.20
N PHE A 519 13.23 4.92 3.05
CA PHE A 519 12.52 4.66 4.31
C PHE A 519 11.12 4.09 4.07
N ILE A 520 10.33 4.66 3.16
CA ILE A 520 9.00 4.12 2.81
C ILE A 520 9.12 2.70 2.22
N ALA A 521 10.14 2.46 1.38
CA ALA A 521 10.37 1.14 0.77
C ALA A 521 10.51 0.03 1.82
N MET A 522 11.07 0.35 2.99
CA MET A 522 11.21 -0.61 4.08
C MET A 522 9.89 -1.07 4.69
N PHE A 523 8.85 -0.27 4.57
CA PHE A 523 7.53 -0.62 5.10
C PHE A 523 6.61 -1.15 4.01
N LEU A 524 7.12 -1.50 2.82
CA LEU A 524 6.27 -2.14 1.82
C LEU A 524 6.04 -3.61 2.20
N ASP A 525 4.80 -4.06 2.03
CA ASP A 525 4.36 -5.42 2.38
C ASP A 525 5.15 -6.48 1.62
N SER A 526 5.70 -6.12 0.45
CA SER A 526 6.55 -6.98 -0.38
C SER A 526 7.86 -7.42 0.28
N PHE A 527 8.32 -6.77 1.36
CA PHE A 527 9.63 -7.06 1.94
C PHE A 527 9.59 -7.56 3.41
N ASN A 528 8.42 -7.58 4.06
CA ASN A 528 8.21 -8.09 5.44
C ASN A 528 9.28 -7.63 6.47
N PHE A 529 9.76 -6.38 6.38
CA PHE A 529 10.80 -5.89 7.29
C PHE A 529 10.27 -5.48 8.68
N GLU A 530 8.95 -5.35 8.81
CA GLU A 530 8.28 -4.88 10.04
C GLU A 530 8.32 -5.94 11.16
N SER A 531 8.24 -7.22 10.82
CA SER A 531 8.25 -8.34 11.78
C SER A 531 9.60 -8.56 12.48
N ASN A 532 10.71 -8.04 11.91
CA ASN A 532 12.07 -8.41 12.32
C ASN A 532 12.94 -7.24 12.81
N LYS A 533 12.34 -6.07 13.11
CA LYS A 533 13.08 -4.84 13.51
C LYS A 533 14.18 -4.41 12.52
N LYS A 534 14.14 -4.88 11.27
CA LYS A 534 15.17 -4.62 10.24
C LYS A 534 15.21 -3.15 9.81
N TRP A 535 14.13 -2.40 10.01
CA TRP A 535 14.05 -0.94 9.81
C TRP A 535 15.07 -0.15 10.64
N GLY A 536 15.59 -0.72 11.73
CA GLY A 536 16.66 -0.11 12.51
C GLY A 536 17.94 0.18 11.71
N VAL A 537 18.20 -0.55 10.62
CA VAL A 537 19.39 -0.34 9.77
C VAL A 537 19.30 0.98 9.00
N VAL A 538 18.14 1.34 8.43
CA VAL A 538 17.98 2.64 7.76
C VAL A 538 17.97 3.78 8.78
N VAL A 539 17.40 3.58 9.96
CA VAL A 539 17.47 4.59 11.03
C VAL A 539 18.92 4.81 11.46
N ALA A 540 19.70 3.74 11.64
CA ALA A 540 21.13 3.84 11.92
C ALA A 540 21.88 4.59 10.80
N TRP A 541 21.54 4.35 9.53
CA TRP A 541 22.10 5.10 8.41
C TRP A 541 21.74 6.60 8.45
N ILE A 542 20.47 6.95 8.70
CA ILE A 542 20.04 8.36 8.82
C ILE A 542 20.79 9.06 9.95
N CYS A 543 20.89 8.43 11.12
CA CYS A 543 21.67 8.95 12.24
C CYS A 543 23.15 9.09 11.88
N TRP A 544 23.75 8.11 11.19
CA TRP A 544 25.14 8.16 10.75
C TRP A 544 25.40 9.33 9.78
N VAL A 545 24.53 9.53 8.78
CA VAL A 545 24.64 10.65 7.83
C VAL A 545 24.59 11.99 8.56
N PHE A 546 23.73 12.12 9.57
CA PHE A 546 23.68 13.33 10.39
C PHE A 546 24.98 13.52 11.19
N ILE A 547 25.44 12.49 11.90
CA ILE A 547 26.64 12.53 12.74
C ILE A 547 27.87 12.90 11.91
N ILE A 548 28.09 12.22 10.78
CA ILE A 548 29.27 12.46 9.95
C ILE A 548 29.27 13.88 9.37
N PHE A 549 28.10 14.41 9.03
CA PHE A 549 27.97 15.77 8.51
C PHE A 549 28.31 16.81 9.59
N VAL A 550 27.81 16.61 10.82
CA VAL A 550 28.14 17.45 11.98
C VAL A 550 29.65 17.40 12.27
N ILE A 551 30.26 16.21 12.22
CA ILE A 551 31.71 16.05 12.40
C ILE A 551 32.48 16.86 11.36
N PHE A 552 32.11 16.79 10.07
CA PHE A 552 32.77 17.59 9.03
C PHE A 552 32.55 19.10 9.20
N CYS A 553 31.33 19.55 9.56
CA CYS A 553 31.09 20.96 9.87
C CYS A 553 31.97 21.41 11.07
N PHE A 554 32.11 20.57 12.11
CA PHE A 554 32.96 20.86 13.27
C PHE A 554 34.45 20.91 12.90
N ILE A 555 34.94 19.98 12.08
CA ILE A 555 36.34 20.00 11.61
C ILE A 555 36.61 21.29 10.82
N GLU A 556 35.72 21.68 9.91
CA GLU A 556 35.88 22.94 9.17
C GLU A 556 35.91 24.14 10.13
N TYR A 557 34.94 24.24 11.05
CA TYR A 557 34.86 25.30 12.04
C TYR A 557 36.11 25.38 12.94
N TYR A 558 36.56 24.24 13.47
CA TYR A 558 37.71 24.17 14.37
C TYR A 558 38.99 24.65 13.68
N PHE A 559 39.27 24.15 12.48
CA PHE A 559 40.49 24.54 11.75
C PHE A 559 40.44 25.97 11.22
N GLU A 560 39.25 26.48 10.84
CA GLU A 560 39.11 27.90 10.44
C GLU A 560 39.30 28.85 11.64
N THR A 561 38.83 28.46 12.83
CA THR A 561 38.86 29.34 14.01
C THR A 561 40.18 29.28 14.76
N TYR A 562 40.73 28.09 14.99
CA TYR A 562 41.86 27.89 15.91
C TYR A 562 43.20 27.67 15.20
N LEU A 563 43.20 27.32 13.91
CA LEU A 563 44.41 27.09 13.12
C LEU A 563 44.34 27.81 11.75
N PRO A 564 44.04 29.12 11.70
CA PRO A 564 44.00 29.85 10.45
C PRO A 564 45.38 29.86 9.80
N LEU A 565 45.43 29.49 8.52
CA LEU A 565 46.64 29.61 7.72
C LEU A 565 46.86 31.10 7.43
N ASN A 566 47.93 31.68 7.97
CA ASN A 566 48.26 33.07 7.75
C ASN A 566 48.79 33.24 6.31
N ASP A 567 47.99 33.84 5.42
CA ASP A 567 48.28 33.95 3.98
C ASP A 567 49.28 35.08 3.64
N ASN A 568 49.63 35.96 4.57
CA ASN A 568 50.45 37.13 4.27
C ASN A 568 51.74 37.20 5.09
N SER A 569 52.87 36.78 4.51
CA SER A 569 54.19 37.29 4.89
C SER A 569 54.65 38.31 3.86
N TYR A 570 54.50 39.59 4.17
CA TYR A 570 55.08 40.67 3.37
C TYR A 570 56.57 40.80 3.71
N THR A 571 57.45 40.45 2.77
CA THR A 571 58.89 40.73 2.89
C THR A 571 59.20 42.03 2.16
N PHE A 572 59.52 43.10 2.91
CA PHE A 572 60.04 44.34 2.34
C PHE A 572 61.55 44.18 2.12
N ASN A 573 61.98 44.18 0.85
CA ASN A 573 63.40 44.23 0.53
C ASN A 573 63.77 45.67 0.12
N LYS A 574 64.62 46.33 0.91
CA LYS A 574 65.06 47.71 0.64
C LYS A 574 66.45 47.67 0.01
N GLN A 575 66.51 47.63 -1.31
CA GLN A 575 67.75 47.92 -2.05
C GLN A 575 67.51 49.06 -3.02
N ASN A 576 68.31 50.13 -2.87
CA ASN A 576 68.42 51.30 -3.74
C ASN A 576 67.11 51.96 -4.18
N GLY A 577 66.47 52.70 -3.26
CA GLY A 577 65.60 53.83 -3.60
C GLY A 577 64.30 53.56 -4.37
N ASN A 578 64.05 52.33 -4.83
CA ASN A 578 62.85 51.93 -5.55
C ASN A 578 62.10 50.85 -4.77
N MET A 579 60.82 51.08 -4.48
CA MET A 579 59.95 50.10 -3.82
C MET A 579 59.32 49.18 -4.86
N ASP A 580 60.02 48.10 -5.21
CA ASP A 580 59.40 47.03 -6.01
C ASP A 580 58.70 46.03 -5.09
N MET A 581 57.36 46.02 -5.13
CA MET A 581 56.52 45.03 -4.47
C MET A 581 56.61 43.71 -5.24
N LYS A 582 57.46 42.79 -4.79
CA LYS A 582 57.49 41.42 -5.30
C LYS A 582 56.45 40.59 -4.56
N ILE A 583 55.33 40.29 -5.21
CA ILE A 583 54.40 39.26 -4.74
C ILE A 583 55.06 37.91 -5.03
N GLU A 584 55.76 37.37 -4.03
CA GLU A 584 56.15 35.97 -4.08
C GLU A 584 54.88 35.16 -3.84
N SER A 585 54.35 34.51 -4.88
CA SER A 585 53.18 33.64 -4.78
C SER A 585 53.57 32.40 -3.98
N THR A 586 53.58 32.53 -2.65
CA THR A 586 53.75 31.41 -1.73
C THR A 586 52.69 30.38 -2.09
N SER A 587 53.12 29.15 -2.37
CA SER A 587 52.20 28.02 -2.53
C SER A 587 51.20 28.04 -1.38
N MET A 588 49.89 27.97 -1.67
CA MET A 588 48.83 27.93 -0.65
C MET A 588 49.28 27.04 0.51
N LYS A 589 49.58 27.63 1.67
CA LYS A 589 50.03 26.86 2.84
C LYS A 589 48.91 25.89 3.18
N HIS A 590 49.21 24.60 3.08
CA HIS A 590 48.22 23.54 3.17
C HIS A 590 48.29 22.88 4.55
N ASN A 591 47.15 22.81 5.26
CA ASN A 591 47.10 22.12 6.55
C ASN A 591 46.97 20.60 6.32
N THR A 592 48.11 19.92 6.20
CA THR A 592 48.19 18.48 5.97
C THR A 592 47.49 17.66 7.05
N SER A 593 47.47 18.14 8.30
CA SER A 593 46.76 17.48 9.40
C SER A 593 45.24 17.54 9.23
N LYS A 594 44.68 18.67 8.76
CA LYS A 594 43.24 18.81 8.46
C LYS A 594 42.81 17.80 7.40
N ASP A 595 43.58 17.71 6.32
CA ASP A 595 43.28 16.82 5.20
C ASP A 595 43.42 15.34 5.56
N LEU A 596 44.39 14.99 6.41
CA LEU A 596 44.53 13.64 6.96
C LEU A 596 43.29 13.27 7.80
N ILE A 597 42.88 14.12 8.74
CA ILE A 597 41.71 13.86 9.60
C ILE A 597 40.45 13.70 8.76
N LYS A 598 40.23 14.60 7.79
CA LYS A 598 39.08 14.50 6.88
C LYS A 598 39.12 13.22 6.06
N GLY A 599 40.29 12.81 5.57
CA GLY A 599 40.48 11.55 4.86
C GLY A 599 40.12 10.32 5.70
N ILE A 600 40.47 10.32 7.00
CA ILE A 600 40.10 9.24 7.94
C ILE A 600 38.58 9.16 8.09
N PHE A 601 37.90 10.27 8.38
CA PHE A 601 36.45 10.28 8.54
C PHE A 601 35.70 9.94 7.25
N LEU A 602 36.21 10.36 6.09
CA LEU A 602 35.68 9.95 4.80
C LEU A 602 35.80 8.43 4.58
N SER A 603 36.93 7.84 4.96
CA SER A 603 37.15 6.39 4.86
C SER A 603 36.19 5.63 5.79
N ILE A 604 36.01 6.10 7.03
CA ILE A 604 35.04 5.54 7.97
C ILE A 604 33.62 5.61 7.39
N HIS A 605 33.24 6.75 6.80
CA HIS A 605 31.94 6.91 6.15
C HIS A 605 31.72 5.89 5.04
N ILE A 606 32.69 5.72 4.14
CA ILE A 606 32.61 4.76 3.04
C ILE A 606 32.44 3.33 3.57
N ILE A 607 33.22 2.95 4.59
CA ILE A 607 33.14 1.60 5.21
C ILE A 607 31.75 1.36 5.81
N ILE A 608 31.24 2.31 6.61
CA ILE A 608 29.92 2.18 7.25
C ILE A 608 28.80 2.19 6.21
N ALA A 609 28.85 3.10 5.23
CA ALA A 609 27.87 3.17 4.15
C ALA A 609 27.84 1.87 3.33
N LEU A 610 29.01 1.28 3.04
CA LEU A 610 29.12 0.01 2.35
C LEU A 610 28.56 -1.14 3.19
N ALA A 611 28.92 -1.23 4.47
CA ALA A 611 28.42 -2.27 5.38
C ALA A 611 26.90 -2.22 5.52
N LEU A 612 26.32 -1.03 5.73
CA LEU A 612 24.86 -0.85 5.82
C LEU A 612 24.17 -1.16 4.49
N SER A 613 24.76 -0.77 3.36
CA SER A 613 24.24 -1.11 2.02
C SER A 613 24.21 -2.62 1.79
N LEU A 614 25.28 -3.34 2.18
CA LEU A 614 25.36 -4.80 2.06
C LEU A 614 24.32 -5.49 2.95
N ILE A 615 24.17 -5.05 4.20
CA ILE A 615 23.16 -5.61 5.12
C ILE A 615 21.75 -5.43 4.54
N LEU A 616 21.41 -4.24 4.05
CA LEU A 616 20.12 -3.97 3.43
C LEU A 616 19.92 -4.78 2.15
N ALA A 617 20.95 -4.90 1.31
CA ALA A 617 20.90 -5.71 0.09
C ALA A 617 20.67 -7.20 0.40
N ILE A 618 21.31 -7.75 1.44
CA ILE A 618 21.07 -9.13 1.90
C ILE A 618 19.63 -9.29 2.39
N PHE A 619 19.10 -8.30 3.11
CA PHE A 619 17.71 -8.32 3.56
C PHE A 619 16.72 -8.30 2.41
N VAL A 620 16.94 -7.48 1.38
CA VAL A 620 16.14 -7.44 0.14
C VAL A 620 16.28 -8.74 -0.67
N GLY A 621 17.47 -9.36 -0.67
CA GLY A 621 17.68 -10.64 -1.34
C GLY A 621 16.87 -11.78 -0.70
N LYS A 622 16.83 -11.80 0.64
CA LYS A 622 16.19 -12.86 1.45
C LYS A 622 14.67 -12.71 1.62
N SER A 623 14.12 -11.50 1.53
CA SER A 623 12.66 -11.26 1.47
C SER A 623 12.10 -11.80 0.16
#